data_AF-A0A1Z2RRH0-F1
#
_entry.id   AF-A0A1Z2RRH0-F1
#
_cell.length_a   1.000
_cell.length_b   1.000
_cell.length_c   1.000
_cell.angle_alpha   90.00
_cell.angle_beta   90.00
_cell.angle_gamma   90.00
#
_symmetry.space_group_name_H-M   'P 1'
#
loop_
_entity.id
_entity.type
_entity.pdbx_description
1 polymer ?
#
loop_
_entity_poly.entity_id
_entity_poly.type
_entity_poly.pdbx_seq_one_letter_code
_entity_poly.pdbx_strand_id
1 'polypeptide(L)'
;NMTQVHLIGHSLGAHIMAFAGKWAREKGHVVSRITGLDPARALFEGSFVVQQGLDRTCAKFVDIIHTDPGEYGTSKPTGTVDIWPNYAGFGGSQPGCPNG
;
A
#
# COMPACT_ATOMS: atom_id res chain seq x y z
N ASN A 1 -23.64 -0.86 2.16
CA ASN A 1 -23.25 -1.10 0.75
C ASN A 1 -21.74 -0.85 0.62
N MET A 2 -20.92 -1.86 0.30
CA MET A 2 -19.45 -1.69 0.21
C MET A 2 -18.95 -1.07 -1.10
N THR A 3 -19.81 -0.92 -2.12
CA THR A 3 -19.42 -0.28 -3.38
C THR A 3 -19.19 1.23 -3.27
N GLN A 4 -19.56 1.83 -2.14
CA GLN A 4 -19.38 3.25 -1.84
C GLN A 4 -18.29 3.51 -0.77
N VAL A 5 -17.57 2.47 -0.35
CA VAL A 5 -16.51 2.58 0.65
C VAL A 5 -15.15 2.68 -0.04
N HIS A 6 -14.38 3.69 0.37
CA HIS A 6 -12.99 3.90 0.01
C HIS A 6 -12.15 3.96 1.29
N LEU A 7 -11.22 3.02 1.42
CA LEU A 7 -10.29 2.96 2.54
C LEU A 7 -8.96 3.61 2.13
N ILE A 8 -8.39 4.44 2.99
CA ILE A 8 -7.10 5.10 2.74
C ILE A 8 -6.20 4.83 3.93
N GLY A 9 -4.99 4.35 3.69
CA GLY A 9 -4.04 4.02 4.73
C GLY A 9 -2.64 4.49 4.39
N HIS A 10 -1.95 5.12 5.34
CA HIS A 10 -0.57 5.57 5.21
C HIS A 10 0.39 4.61 5.93
N SER A 11 1.55 4.31 5.33
CA SER A 11 2.58 3.46 5.95
C SER A 11 1.99 2.12 6.43
N LEU A 12 2.11 1.77 7.71
CA LEU A 12 1.50 0.58 8.30
C LEU A 12 -0.03 0.56 8.13
N GLY A 13 -0.67 1.74 8.13
CA GLY A 13 -2.10 1.89 7.91
C GLY A 13 -2.57 1.35 6.56
N ALA A 14 -1.72 1.37 5.53
CA ALA A 14 -2.02 0.76 4.23
C ALA A 14 -2.30 -0.74 4.37
N HIS A 15 -1.51 -1.43 5.21
CA HIS A 15 -1.70 -2.85 5.51
C HIS A 15 -2.90 -3.08 6.42
N ILE A 16 -3.18 -2.18 7.37
CA ILE A 16 -4.42 -2.26 8.17
C ILE A 16 -5.66 -2.18 7.27
N MET A 17 -5.66 -1.29 6.27
CA MET A 17 -6.76 -1.20 5.29
C MET A 17 -6.84 -2.47 4.42
N ALA A 18 -5.71 -3.08 4.07
CA ALA A 18 -5.68 -4.38 3.41
C ALA A 18 -6.35 -5.47 4.26
N PHE A 19 -6.03 -5.55 5.55
CA PHE A 19 -6.65 -6.51 6.47
C PHE A 19 -8.15 -6.25 6.63
N ALA A 20 -8.57 -5.00 6.75
CA ALA A 20 -9.99 -4.64 6.79
C ALA A 20 -10.73 -5.06 5.52
N GLY A 21 -10.13 -4.87 4.34
CA GLY A 21 -10.68 -5.31 3.06
C GLY A 21 -10.78 -6.83 2.93
N LYS A 22 -9.73 -7.56 3.35
CA LYS A 22 -9.73 -9.03 3.39
C LYS A 22 -10.80 -9.56 4.35
N TRP A 23 -10.89 -9.00 5.55
CA TRP A 23 -11.90 -9.36 6.53
C TRP A 23 -13.33 -9.09 6.01
N ALA A 24 -13.57 -7.95 5.37
CA ALA A 24 -14.86 -7.67 4.75
C ALA A 24 -15.20 -8.72 3.66
N ARG A 25 -14.21 -9.11 2.86
CA ARG A 25 -14.37 -10.13 1.80
C ARG A 25 -14.75 -11.49 2.37
N GLU A 26 -14.15 -11.89 3.49
CA GLU A 26 -14.53 -13.11 4.21
C GLU A 26 -15.99 -13.09 4.71
N LYS A 27 -16.55 -11.90 4.93
CA LYS A 27 -17.97 -11.68 5.25
C LYS A 27 -18.87 -11.54 4.02
N GLY A 28 -18.37 -11.82 2.82
CA GLY A 28 -19.12 -11.71 1.56
C GLY A 28 -19.23 -10.29 1.03
N HIS A 29 -18.37 -9.37 1.48
CA HIS A 29 -18.41 -7.96 1.08
C HIS A 29 -17.08 -7.50 0.49
N VAL A 30 -17.09 -7.03 -0.76
CA VAL A 30 -15.88 -6.51 -1.41
C VAL A 30 -15.87 -4.99 -1.37
N VAL A 31 -14.84 -4.42 -0.73
CA VAL A 31 -14.58 -2.97 -0.68
C VAL A 31 -14.37 -2.43 -2.10
N SER A 32 -14.92 -1.25 -2.40
CA SER A 32 -14.77 -0.61 -3.71
C SER A 32 -13.32 -0.25 -4.01
N ARG A 33 -12.67 0.50 -3.11
CA ARG A 33 -11.31 0.99 -3.32
C ARG A 33 -10.48 0.98 -2.03
N ILE A 34 -9.20 0.65 -2.16
CA ILE A 34 -8.18 0.93 -1.15
C ILE A 34 -7.10 1.79 -1.80
N THR A 35 -6.71 2.90 -1.15
CA THR A 35 -5.51 3.65 -1.50
C THR A 35 -4.44 3.45 -0.44
N GLY A 36 -3.27 2.96 -0.86
CA GLY A 36 -2.08 2.86 -0.02
C GLY A 36 -1.18 4.08 -0.23
N LEU A 37 -0.96 4.87 0.81
CA LEU A 37 -0.02 5.99 0.81
C LEU A 37 1.29 5.50 1.41
N ASP A 38 2.26 5.23 0.55
CA ASP A 38 3.61 4.78 0.87
C ASP A 38 3.64 3.59 1.86
N PRO A 39 3.12 2.41 1.47
CA PRO A 39 2.94 1.28 2.39
C PRO A 39 4.26 0.85 3.01
N ALA A 40 4.24 0.52 4.30
CA ALA A 40 5.45 0.17 5.04
C ALA A 40 6.16 -1.07 4.46
N ARG A 41 7.47 -0.99 4.26
CA ARG A 41 8.31 -2.11 3.82
C ARG A 41 8.54 -3.14 4.93
N ALA A 42 8.81 -2.64 6.15
CA ALA A 42 9.14 -3.47 7.29
C ALA A 42 8.02 -4.48 7.56
N LEU A 43 8.37 -5.76 7.75
CA LEU A 43 7.46 -6.89 8.00
C LEU A 43 6.64 -7.39 6.79
N PHE A 44 6.57 -6.61 5.70
CA PHE A 44 5.78 -6.95 4.50
C PHE A 44 6.63 -7.21 3.24
N GLU A 45 7.93 -6.93 3.31
CA GLU A 45 8.89 -7.15 2.21
C GLU A 45 10.27 -7.63 2.71
N GLY A 46 10.95 -8.46 1.91
CA GLY A 46 12.31 -8.97 2.20
C GLY A 46 12.35 -10.32 2.91
N SER A 47 13.48 -10.65 3.55
CA SER A 47 13.69 -11.94 4.24
C SER A 47 12.93 -12.07 5.56
N PHE A 48 12.41 -10.96 6.10
CA PHE A 48 11.66 -10.91 7.36
C PHE A 48 10.16 -10.69 7.14
N VAL A 49 9.62 -11.10 5.98
CA VAL A 49 8.18 -11.06 5.72
C VAL A 49 7.48 -11.97 6.71
N VAL A 50 6.56 -11.41 7.49
CA VAL A 50 5.74 -12.18 8.42
C VAL A 50 4.33 -12.39 7.88
N GLN A 51 3.82 -11.49 7.04
CA GLN A 51 2.47 -11.54 6.48
C GLN A 51 2.38 -10.88 5.11
N GLN A 52 1.38 -11.29 4.32
CA GLN A 52 1.07 -10.67 3.03
C GLN A 52 0.29 -9.36 3.25
N GLY A 53 0.93 -8.25 2.90
CA GLY A 53 0.42 -6.90 3.10
C GLY A 53 -0.67 -6.46 2.10
N LEU A 54 -0.58 -5.20 1.68
CA LEU A 54 -1.50 -4.60 0.72
C LEU A 54 -1.19 -5.15 -0.68
N ASP A 55 -2.20 -5.67 -1.35
CA ASP A 55 -2.12 -6.11 -2.73
C ASP A 55 -3.45 -5.90 -3.46
N ARG A 56 -3.44 -6.06 -4.78
CA ARG A 56 -4.59 -5.88 -5.68
C ARG A 56 -5.83 -6.69 -5.32
N THR A 57 -5.73 -7.75 -4.51
CA THR A 57 -6.86 -8.61 -4.15
C THR A 57 -7.66 -8.08 -2.95
N CYS A 58 -7.13 -7.09 -2.23
CA CYS A 58 -7.74 -6.55 -1.01
C CYS A 58 -9.06 -5.76 -1.25
N ALA A 59 -9.27 -5.24 -2.46
CA ALA A 59 -10.49 -4.50 -2.86
C ALA A 59 -10.81 -4.76 -4.34
N LYS A 60 -11.86 -4.11 -4.87
CA LYS A 60 -12.12 -4.10 -6.33
C LYS A 60 -11.05 -3.32 -7.09
N PHE A 61 -10.54 -2.26 -6.48
CA PHE A 61 -9.47 -1.43 -7.03
C PHE A 61 -8.50 -1.04 -5.91
N VAL A 62 -7.20 -1.20 -6.17
CA VAL A 62 -6.15 -0.80 -5.22
C VAL A 62 -5.15 0.09 -5.94
N ASP A 63 -5.02 1.33 -5.50
CA ASP A 63 -4.00 2.25 -5.97
C ASP A 63 -2.97 2.54 -4.88
N ILE A 64 -1.69 2.48 -5.24
CA ILE A 64 -0.59 2.69 -4.30
C ILE A 64 0.25 3.86 -4.78
N ILE A 65 0.57 4.77 -3.87
CA ILE A 65 1.46 5.90 -4.13
C ILE A 65 2.76 5.65 -3.37
N HIS A 66 3.87 5.48 -4.07
CA HIS A 66 5.18 5.21 -3.50
C HIS A 66 5.99 6.50 -3.46
N THR A 67 6.29 7.01 -2.26
CA THR A 67 7.05 8.25 -2.07
C THR A 67 8.43 8.04 -1.48
N ASP A 68 8.63 6.94 -0.74
CA ASP A 68 9.93 6.58 -0.16
C ASP A 68 10.26 5.07 -0.39
N PRO A 69 10.25 4.60 -1.65
CA PRO A 69 10.39 3.18 -1.92
C PRO A 69 11.81 2.66 -1.67
N GLY A 70 11.90 1.53 -0.97
CA GLY A 70 13.16 0.84 -0.68
C GLY A 70 13.77 1.23 0.66
N GLU A 71 13.48 2.43 1.16
CA GLU A 71 13.80 2.87 2.52
C GLU A 71 12.68 2.43 3.48
N TYR A 72 11.74 3.33 3.83
CA TYR A 72 10.59 3.00 4.68
C TYR A 72 9.42 2.40 3.91
N GLY A 73 9.21 2.82 2.66
CA GLY A 73 8.13 2.38 1.78
C GLY A 73 8.48 1.11 1.00
N THR A 74 7.46 0.32 0.66
CA THR A 74 7.64 -0.88 -0.18
C THR A 74 8.13 -0.52 -1.58
N SER A 75 9.05 -1.34 -2.10
CA SER A 75 9.58 -1.21 -3.47
C SER A 75 8.81 -2.07 -4.49
N LYS A 76 7.79 -2.81 -4.02
CA LYS A 76 7.05 -3.76 -4.84
C LYS A 76 5.76 -3.14 -5.40
N PRO A 77 5.50 -3.26 -6.72
CA PRO A 77 4.23 -2.86 -7.29
C PRO A 77 3.17 -3.95 -7.04
N THR A 78 2.42 -3.81 -5.96
CA THR A 78 1.41 -4.81 -5.55
C THR A 78 -0.02 -4.36 -5.81
N GLY A 79 -0.23 -3.11 -6.21
CA GLY A 79 -1.55 -2.54 -6.49
C GLY A 79 -2.20 -3.06 -7.78
N THR A 80 -3.41 -2.59 -8.02
CA THR A 80 -3.99 -2.55 -9.38
C THR A 80 -3.27 -1.50 -10.23
N VAL A 81 -2.94 -0.37 -9.59
CA VAL A 81 -2.11 0.70 -10.15
C VAL A 81 -1.10 1.14 -9.08
N ASP A 82 0.17 1.26 -9.46
CA ASP A 82 1.23 1.76 -8.60
C ASP A 82 1.78 3.04 -9.21
N ILE A 83 1.78 4.11 -8.44
CA ILE A 83 2.15 5.47 -8.85
C ILE A 83 3.44 5.84 -8.12
N TRP A 84 4.41 6.34 -8.87
CA TRP A 84 5.77 6.60 -8.38
C TRP A 84 6.17 8.06 -8.65
N PRO A 85 5.67 9.03 -7.84
CA PRO A 85 6.02 10.43 -8.00
C PRO A 85 7.53 10.64 -7.82
N ASN A 86 8.14 11.38 -8.74
CA ASN A 86 9.55 11.78 -8.67
C ASN A 86 10.53 10.59 -8.49
N TYR A 87 10.20 9.42 -9.04
CA TYR A 87 11.02 8.23 -8.88
C TYR A 87 12.42 8.40 -9.48
N ALA A 88 13.44 8.25 -8.64
CA ALA A 88 14.85 8.33 -9.03
C ALA A 88 15.62 7.02 -8.75
N GLY A 89 14.93 5.92 -8.43
CA GLY A 89 15.53 4.66 -8.01
C GLY A 89 15.68 4.52 -6.49
N PHE A 90 16.42 3.50 -6.05
CA PHE A 90 16.71 3.26 -4.64
C PHE A 90 17.48 4.44 -4.03
N GLY A 91 17.02 4.95 -2.88
CA GLY A 91 17.58 6.13 -2.22
C GLY A 91 17.18 7.46 -2.85
N GLY A 92 16.26 7.47 -3.82
CA GLY A 92 15.66 8.69 -4.35
C GLY A 92 14.75 9.34 -3.32
N SER A 93 14.94 10.65 -3.07
CA SER A 93 14.12 11.43 -2.14
C SER A 93 13.14 12.34 -2.88
N GLN A 94 11.97 12.58 -2.28
CA GLN A 94 11.01 13.54 -2.82
C GLN A 94 11.59 14.96 -2.79
N PRO A 95 11.31 15.80 -3.81
CA PRO A 95 11.77 17.18 -3.82
C PRO A 95 11.37 17.95 -2.56
N GLY A 96 12.33 18.54 -1.86
CA GLY A 96 12.12 19.33 -0.65
C GLY A 96 12.14 18.53 0.67
N CYS A 97 12.23 17.21 0.63
CA CYS A 97 12.49 16.41 1.83
C CYS A 97 13.99 16.50 2.22
N PRO A 98 14.32 16.63 3.52
CA PRO A 98 15.70 16.52 3.97
C PRO A 98 16.23 15.11 3.70
N ASN A 99 17.55 14.97 3.54
CA ASN A 99 18.17 13.65 3.53
C ASN A 99 17.97 13.02 4.91
N GLY A 100 17.45 11.78 4.93
CA GLY A 100 17.27 10.99 6.14
C GLY A 100 18.58 10.52 6.75
#